data_AF-A0A5E4KHW3-F1
#
_entry.id   AF-A0A5E4KHW3-F1
#
_cell.length_a   1.000
_cell.length_b   1.000
_cell.length_c   1.000
_cell.angle_alpha   90.00
_cell.angle_beta   90.00
_cell.angle_gamma   90.00
#
_symmetry.space_group_name_H-M   'P 1'
#
loop_
_entity.id
_entity.type
_entity.pdbx_description
1 polymer ?
#
loop_
_entity_poly.entity_id
_entity_poly.type
_entity_poly.pdbx_seq_one_letter_code
_entity_poly.pdbx_strand_id
1 'polypeptide(L)' 'MGFMGETIISPITSDGKITLPKELMEKFNLKDFVEIEETLCNKGILIRKHSEDQL' A
#
# COMPACT_ATOMS: atom_id res chain seq x y z
N MET A 1 -1.47 0.38 -23.73
CA MET A 1 -0.69 -0.59 -22.94
C MET A 1 -1.26 -0.57 -21.54
N GLY A 2 -2.01 -1.60 -21.13
CA GLY A 2 -2.64 -1.66 -19.81
C GLY A 2 -1.60 -2.05 -18.76
N PHE A 3 -1.57 -1.34 -17.64
CA PHE A 3 -0.80 -1.74 -16.46
C PHE A 3 -1.33 -3.10 -15.97
N MET A 4 -0.56 -4.17 -16.14
CA MET A 4 -0.78 -5.41 -15.40
C MET A 4 -0.21 -5.20 -13.99
N GLY A 5 -1.04 -4.71 -13.08
CA GLY A 5 -0.71 -4.68 -11.67
C GLY A 5 -0.64 -6.10 -11.12
N GLU A 6 0.42 -6.43 -10.41
CA GLU A 6 0.46 -7.65 -9.59
C GLU A 6 -0.66 -7.58 -8.55
N THR A 7 -1.55 -8.56 -8.58
CA THR A 7 -2.65 -8.66 -7.61
C THR A 7 -2.28 -9.69 -6.56
N ILE A 8 -2.26 -9.29 -5.30
CA ILE A 8 -2.01 -10.18 -4.16
C ILE A 8 -3.23 -10.18 -3.27
N ILE A 9 -3.66 -11.37 -2.86
CA ILE A 9 -4.71 -11.55 -1.87
C ILE A 9 -4.03 -11.82 -0.53
N SER A 10 -4.17 -10.90 0.42
CA SER A 10 -3.61 -11.02 1.77
C SER A 10 -4.74 -10.97 2.80
N PRO A 11 -4.78 -11.89 3.79
CA PRO A 11 -5.79 -11.86 4.83
C PRO A 11 -5.61 -10.62 5.73
N ILE A 12 -6.74 -10.05 6.16
CA ILE A 12 -6.77 -9.00 7.17
C ILE A 12 -6.95 -9.68 8.53
N THR A 13 -6.11 -9.33 9.50
CA THR A 13 -6.21 -9.85 10.86
C THR A 13 -7.41 -9.25 11.59
N SER A 14 -7.85 -9.87 12.68
CA SER A 14 -9.03 -9.42 13.43
C SER A 14 -8.90 -8.02 14.04
N ASP A 15 -7.67 -7.54 14.24
CA ASP A 15 -7.35 -6.18 14.68
C ASP A 15 -7.18 -5.18 13.50
N GLY A 16 -7.58 -5.58 12.29
CA GLY A 16 -7.61 -4.71 11.12
C GLY A 16 -6.25 -4.48 10.46
N LYS A 17 -5.23 -5.28 10.78
CA LYS A 17 -3.90 -5.16 10.16
C LYS A 17 -3.81 -6.02 8.91
N ILE A 18 -3.01 -5.55 7.95
CA ILE A 18 -2.61 -6.30 6.77
C ILE A 18 -1.09 -6.38 6.75
N THR A 19 -0.55 -7.55 6.40
CA THR A 19 0.90 -7.72 6.21
C THR A 19 1.20 -7.58 4.73
N LEU A 20 2.05 -6.60 4.39
CA LEU A 20 2.57 -6.44 3.03
C LEU A 20 3.70 -7.45 2.80
N PRO A 21 3.69 -8.21 1.70
CA PRO A 21 4.81 -9.07 1.34
C PRO A 21 6.11 -8.27 1.19
N LYS A 22 7.24 -8.87 1.59
CA LYS A 22 8.57 -8.25 1.51
C LYS A 22 8.88 -7.75 0.10
N GLU A 23 8.51 -8.52 -0.92
CA GLU A 23 8.71 -8.17 -2.33
C GLU A 23 8.07 -6.82 -2.69
N LEU A 24 6.86 -6.53 -2.18
CA LEU A 24 6.21 -5.24 -2.39
C LEU A 24 6.88 -4.13 -1.58
N MET A 25 7.28 -4.41 -0.35
CA MET A 25 8.00 -3.44 0.48
C MET A 25 9.31 -3.00 -0.17
N GLU A 26 10.08 -3.94 -0.72
CA GLU A 26 11.34 -3.67 -1.42
C GLU A 26 11.10 -2.97 -2.75
N LYS A 27 10.13 -3.44 -3.55
CA LYS A 27 9.78 -2.86 -4.85
C LYS A 27 9.35 -1.39 -4.75
N PHE A 28 8.57 -1.06 -3.73
CA PHE A 28 8.08 0.30 -3.50
C PHE A 28 8.94 1.11 -2.51
N ASN A 29 10.03 0.52 -2.00
CA ASN A 29 10.91 1.11 -0.99
C ASN A 29 10.11 1.75 0.17
N LEU A 30 9.15 0.98 0.70
CA LEU A 30 8.30 1.36 1.82
C LEU A 30 9.13 1.22 3.10
N LYS A 31 9.22 2.32 3.86
CA LYS A 31 9.93 2.39 5.16
C LYS A 31 8.93 2.17 6.32
N ASP A 32 9.32 2.59 7.52
CA ASP A 32 8.52 2.45 8.75
C ASP A 32 7.16 3.16 8.72
N PHE A 33 7.01 4.20 7.90
CA PHE A 33 5.77 4.97 7.75
C PHE A 33 5.28 5.01 6.31
N VAL A 34 3.95 4.91 6.16
CA VAL A 34 3.24 4.99 4.87
C VAL A 34 2.03 5.90 5.02
N GLU A 35 1.68 6.57 3.94
CA GLU A 35 0.46 7.38 3.86
C GLU A 35 -0.69 6.53 3.32
N ILE A 36 -1.86 6.71 3.92
CA ILE A 36 -3.08 5.96 3.59
C ILE A 36 -4.12 6.97 3.11
N GLU A 37 -4.57 6.82 1.86
CA GLU A 37 -5.63 7.63 1.27
C GLU A 37 -6.82 6.75 0.85
N GLU A 38 -8.04 7.20 1.16
CA GLU A 38 -9.24 6.58 0.61
C GLU A 38 -9.49 7.07 -0.82
N THR A 39 -9.69 6.14 -1.76
CA THR A 39 -10.05 6.50 -3.13
C THR A 39 -11.56 6.45 -3.33
N LEU A 40 -12.16 7.62 -3.57
CA LEU A 40 -13.60 7.79 -3.77
C LEU A 40 -14.14 7.01 -4.99
N CYS A 41 -13.33 6.83 -6.04
CA CYS A 41 -13.78 6.22 -7.29
C CYS A 41 -13.74 4.68 -7.27
N ASN A 42 -12.84 4.08 -6.49
CA ASN A 42 -12.52 2.65 -6.60
C ASN A 42 -12.84 1.83 -5.34
N LYS A 43 -13.44 2.46 -4.30
CA LYS A 43 -13.71 1.83 -2.98
C LYS A 43 -12.46 1.12 -2.41
N GLY A 44 -11.29 1.68 -2.69
CA GLY A 44 -10.00 1.10 -2.34
C GLY A 44 -9.21 2.01 -1.43
N ILE A 45 -8.23 1.42 -0.77
CA ILE A 45 -7.22 2.16 0.00
C ILE A 45 -5.97 2.26 -0.87
N LEU A 46 -5.46 3.47 -1.02
CA LEU A 46 -4.18 3.73 -1.67
C LEU A 46 -3.12 3.90 -0.59
N ILE A 47 -2.08 3.06 -0.66
CA ILE A 47 -0.91 3.16 0.22
C ILE A 47 0.20 3.84 -0.57
N ARG A 48 0.73 4.94 -0.05
CA ARG A 48 1.84 5.67 -0.64
C ARG A 48 3.05 5.65 0.30
N LYS A 49 4.24 5.72 -0.29
CA LYS A 49 5.46 5.96 0.47
C LYS A 49 5.34 7.32 1.17
N HIS A 50 5.58 7.35 2.48
CA HIS A 50 5.65 8.61 3.20
C HIS A 50 6.88 9.40 2.73
N SER A 51 6.67 10.63 2.28
CA SER A 51 7.73 11.54 1.87
C SER A 51 7.92 12.58 2.96
N GLU A 52 9.08 12.58 3.61
CA GLU A 52 9.50 13.60 4.58
C GLU A 52 9.72 14.98 3.92
N ASP A 53 9.49 15.12 2.60
CA ASP A 53 9.65 16.35 1.81
C ASP A 53 8.59 17.45 2.09
N GLN A 54 7.77 17.26 3.13
CA GLN A 54 6.88 18.29 3.67
C GLN A 54 7.17 18.53 5.16
N LEU A 55 8.32 19.15 5.48
CA LEU A 55 8.50 20.16 6.55
C LEU A 55 9.96 20.63 6.68
#